data_AF-A0A3M0ZN35-F1
#
_entry.id   AF-A0A3M0ZN35-F1
#
_cell.length_a   1.000
_cell.length_b   1.000
_cell.length_c   1.000
_cell.angle_alpha   90.00
_cell.angle_beta   90.00
_cell.angle_gamma   90.00
#
_symmetry.space_group_name_H-M   'P 1'
#
loop_
_entity.id
_entity.type
_entity.pdbx_description
1 polymer ?
#
loop_
_entity_poly.entity_id
_entity_poly.type
_entity_poly.pdbx_seq_one_letter_code
_entity_poly.pdbx_strand_id
1 'polypeptide(L)'
;MLFNTKNAFPISLDNLTVIQNLTASGSGGESSSVVQDGSLIGGKRKAILRSNAPLSFLNLNFGGGVMAYSEPASGTGSATIVWDGDTNVSLIKYNGLGGIDFTKDGATSMRIIILSYNIGNPGVYPTVIKVTVYDSSDPSGGKYSYYQQPIPPYTGNPITLDLPFSNFIPVGGGTDFTSVGSVVLDILDDPNGSNTADDLDLSFLGTDGNCPQIIPQDPNSVIVDQCGVCGGDNSSCLDCLGVPNGGALPGTFCSTGKLGICQSGTYDTSCNCIQDTQPVPEVCDGVDNDCDGEVDEVFDQCGVQCGDNSTCADCNGVPNGNHIKDSQGACCLPSEIDECGICGGNGSSCIESSPTPSPTPQCILHKPTKKDLKAAKRIRKRAKKINVRTKLFAHRGIKCGGDGYPELVKKSRKQYQKILTLLNKNITNSVLACDTSVCTNSSTSKTAKKLRRAASKLHRASRQSKLNFIRDCNIVSHGSENRKTSIDYRDDLFRSIEHLPKEKIKCTS
;
A
#
# COMPACT_ATOMS: atom_id res chain seq x y z
N MET A 1 9.54 31.10 -10.14
CA MET A 1 8.66 30.81 -9.01
C MET A 1 7.24 30.82 -9.57
N LEU A 2 6.52 29.70 -9.50
CA LEU A 2 5.08 29.70 -9.81
C LEU A 2 4.37 30.07 -8.52
N PHE A 3 3.72 31.25 -8.49
CA PHE A 3 2.86 31.63 -7.39
C PHE A 3 1.61 30.76 -7.45
N ASN A 4 1.63 29.66 -6.69
CA ASN A 4 0.51 28.76 -6.55
C ASN A 4 -0.41 29.37 -5.48
N THR A 5 -1.27 30.29 -5.88
CA THR A 5 -2.21 31.00 -4.99
C THR A 5 -3.22 30.00 -4.42
N LYS A 6 -3.13 29.78 -3.10
CA LYS A 6 -4.07 29.00 -2.27
C LYS A 6 -4.73 29.98 -1.27
N ASN A 7 -5.98 29.78 -0.86
CA ASN A 7 -6.95 30.88 -0.70
C ASN A 7 -7.59 31.08 0.77
N ALA A 8 -8.82 30.64 1.22
CA ALA A 8 -9.33 30.40 2.64
C ALA A 8 -10.72 29.60 2.88
N PHE A 9 -10.76 28.30 3.28
CA PHE A 9 -11.87 27.28 3.10
C PHE A 9 -12.76 26.91 4.36
N PRO A 10 -14.07 26.55 4.29
CA PRO A 10 -14.87 25.94 5.40
C PRO A 10 -15.05 24.39 5.40
N ILE A 11 -15.24 23.80 6.60
CA ILE A 11 -15.64 22.40 6.83
C ILE A 11 -17.14 22.21 6.54
N SER A 12 -17.47 21.53 5.44
CA SER A 12 -18.84 21.15 5.09
C SER A 12 -19.24 19.85 5.81
N LEU A 13 -20.42 19.80 6.45
CA LEU A 13 -20.96 18.53 6.97
C LEU A 13 -21.49 17.66 5.83
N ASP A 14 -22.06 18.32 4.82
CA ASP A 14 -22.77 17.69 3.72
C ASP A 14 -22.79 18.62 2.51
N ASN A 15 -22.47 18.08 1.33
CA ASN A 15 -22.59 18.83 0.07
C ASN A 15 -24.00 18.75 -0.54
N LEU A 16 -24.92 18.01 0.09
CA LEU A 16 -26.32 17.83 -0.30
C LEU A 16 -26.53 17.30 -1.73
N THR A 17 -25.51 16.66 -2.32
CA THR A 17 -25.59 16.04 -3.65
C THR A 17 -26.10 14.59 -3.61
N VAL A 18 -25.89 13.90 -2.49
CA VAL A 18 -26.28 12.49 -2.30
C VAL A 18 -27.80 12.39 -2.15
N ILE A 19 -28.43 11.73 -3.12
CA ILE A 19 -29.89 11.61 -3.20
C ILE A 19 -30.43 10.79 -2.02
N GLN A 20 -31.41 11.35 -1.33
CA GLN A 20 -32.14 10.69 -0.23
C GLN A 20 -33.52 11.33 -0.14
N ASN A 21 -34.58 10.54 -0.24
CA ASN A 21 -35.95 11.05 -0.22
C ASN A 21 -36.76 10.30 0.83
N LEU A 22 -37.43 11.03 1.72
CA LEU A 22 -38.34 10.50 2.73
C LEU A 22 -39.70 11.13 2.55
N THR A 23 -40.75 10.33 2.72
CA THR A 23 -42.12 10.79 2.86
C THR A 23 -42.69 10.20 4.14
N ALA A 24 -43.37 11.02 4.95
CA ALA A 24 -44.09 10.59 6.15
C ALA A 24 -45.53 11.09 6.07
N SER A 25 -46.49 10.30 6.57
CA SER A 25 -47.90 10.65 6.53
C SER A 25 -48.70 9.96 7.63
N GLY A 26 -49.83 10.58 7.99
CA GLY A 26 -50.64 10.15 9.13
C GLY A 26 -50.07 10.64 10.46
N SER A 27 -50.88 10.60 11.51
CA SER A 27 -50.49 11.07 12.84
C SER A 27 -49.59 10.03 13.52
N GLY A 28 -48.38 10.44 13.91
CA GLY A 28 -47.34 9.55 14.40
C GLY A 28 -46.62 8.76 13.28
N GLY A 29 -46.81 9.13 12.01
CA GLY A 29 -46.12 8.52 10.89
C GLY A 29 -44.64 8.89 10.90
N GLU A 30 -43.74 7.91 10.97
CA GLU A 30 -42.29 8.11 10.88
C GLU A 30 -41.72 7.44 9.63
N SER A 31 -40.79 8.12 8.97
CA SER A 31 -39.94 7.59 7.91
C SER A 31 -38.49 7.86 8.29
N SER A 32 -37.59 6.91 8.07
CA SER A 32 -36.16 7.10 8.33
C SER A 32 -35.29 6.35 7.33
N SER A 33 -34.12 6.89 7.02
CA SER A 33 -33.14 6.25 6.14
C SER A 33 -31.72 6.76 6.42
N VAL A 34 -30.73 6.06 5.89
CA VAL A 34 -29.32 6.43 5.94
C VAL A 34 -28.68 6.31 4.57
N VAL A 35 -27.84 7.29 4.23
CA VAL A 35 -26.98 7.25 3.03
C VAL A 35 -25.51 7.23 3.44
N GLN A 36 -24.66 6.71 2.57
CA GLN A 36 -23.21 6.60 2.78
C GLN A 36 -22.50 7.07 1.52
N ASP A 37 -21.60 8.05 1.65
CA ASP A 37 -20.79 8.58 0.57
C ASP A 37 -19.56 9.30 1.15
N GLY A 38 -18.45 9.35 0.39
CA GLY A 38 -17.20 9.98 0.83
C GLY A 38 -17.24 11.50 0.94
N SER A 39 -18.30 12.17 0.44
CA SER A 39 -18.49 13.61 0.56
C SER A 39 -19.26 14.05 1.81
N LEU A 40 -19.74 13.11 2.63
CA LEU A 40 -20.42 13.35 3.89
C LEU A 40 -19.40 13.37 5.04
N ILE A 41 -19.56 14.24 6.03
CA ILE A 41 -18.73 14.17 7.24
C ILE A 41 -19.02 12.88 8.01
N GLY A 42 -17.96 12.17 8.42
CA GLY A 42 -18.09 10.78 8.93
C GLY A 42 -18.53 9.75 7.88
N GLY A 43 -18.66 10.14 6.61
CA GLY A 43 -19.04 9.28 5.48
C GLY A 43 -20.51 8.87 5.43
N LYS A 44 -21.37 9.38 6.32
CA LYS A 44 -22.77 8.95 6.46
C LYS A 44 -23.68 10.08 6.94
N ARG A 45 -24.92 10.10 6.42
CA ARG A 45 -26.02 10.95 6.89
C ARG A 45 -27.24 10.07 7.18
N LYS A 46 -27.78 10.16 8.40
CA LYS A 46 -29.10 9.64 8.76
C LYS A 46 -30.12 10.77 8.61
N ALA A 47 -31.32 10.45 8.15
CA ALA A 47 -32.44 11.37 8.13
C ALA A 47 -33.69 10.66 8.68
N ILE A 48 -34.48 11.38 9.47
CA ILE A 48 -35.71 10.93 10.11
C ILE A 48 -36.74 12.03 9.88
N LEU A 49 -37.94 11.66 9.43
CA LEU A 49 -39.05 12.55 9.13
C LEU A 49 -40.29 12.06 9.88
N ARG A 50 -40.93 12.94 10.65
CA ARG A 50 -42.11 12.63 11.47
C ARG A 50 -43.28 13.50 11.08
N SER A 51 -44.43 12.88 10.86
CA SER A 51 -45.71 13.52 10.61
C SER A 51 -46.58 13.45 11.86
N ASN A 52 -47.05 14.61 12.33
CA ASN A 52 -48.02 14.72 13.42
C ASN A 52 -49.46 14.82 12.88
N ALA A 53 -49.63 15.29 11.63
CA ALA A 53 -50.92 15.51 10.99
C ALA A 53 -51.57 14.22 10.42
N PRO A 54 -52.90 14.01 10.59
CA PRO A 54 -53.57 12.75 10.23
C PRO A 54 -53.82 12.54 8.73
N LEU A 55 -53.86 13.60 7.91
CA LEU A 55 -54.25 13.53 6.48
C LEU A 55 -53.22 14.18 5.53
N SER A 56 -52.04 14.51 6.05
CA SER A 56 -51.01 15.27 5.32
C SER A 56 -49.80 14.38 4.99
N PHE A 57 -49.06 14.78 3.96
CA PHE A 57 -47.81 14.15 3.55
C PHE A 57 -46.68 15.16 3.71
N LEU A 58 -45.70 14.87 4.56
CA LEU A 58 -44.46 15.62 4.66
C LEU A 58 -43.42 14.98 3.76
N ASN A 59 -42.53 15.80 3.18
CA ASN A 59 -41.41 15.32 2.39
C ASN A 59 -40.10 15.93 2.85
N LEU A 60 -39.04 15.12 2.84
CA LEU A 60 -37.67 15.54 3.06
C LEU A 60 -36.82 14.95 1.94
N ASN A 61 -36.34 15.80 1.05
CA ASN A 61 -35.58 15.40 -0.13
C ASN A 61 -34.18 16.00 -0.08
N PHE A 62 -33.21 15.25 -0.59
CA PHE A 62 -31.82 15.68 -0.75
C PHE A 62 -31.39 15.39 -2.19
N GLY A 63 -30.62 16.29 -2.78
CA GLY A 63 -30.00 16.08 -4.09
C GLY A 63 -29.66 17.38 -4.79
N GLY A 64 -28.73 17.32 -5.75
CA GLY A 64 -28.37 18.48 -6.57
C GLY A 64 -27.69 19.64 -5.82
N GLY A 65 -27.29 19.44 -4.55
CA GLY A 65 -26.74 20.51 -3.70
C GLY A 65 -27.78 21.18 -2.80
N VAL A 66 -28.98 20.60 -2.65
CA VAL A 66 -30.06 21.14 -1.82
C VAL A 66 -30.69 20.04 -0.95
N MET A 67 -31.06 20.41 0.28
CA MET A 67 -32.05 19.70 1.11
C MET A 67 -33.34 20.53 1.07
N ALA A 68 -34.45 19.89 0.72
CA ALA A 68 -35.77 20.49 0.72
C ALA A 68 -36.67 19.75 1.74
N TYR A 69 -37.05 20.44 2.81
CA TYR A 69 -38.16 20.06 3.68
C TYR A 69 -39.43 20.74 3.16
N SER A 70 -40.52 19.98 3.00
CA SER A 70 -41.78 20.51 2.51
C SER A 70 -42.95 19.92 3.27
N GLU A 71 -43.80 20.81 3.75
CA GLU A 71 -44.99 20.52 4.54
C GLU A 71 -46.20 21.24 3.93
N PRO A 72 -47.37 20.58 3.77
CA PRO A 72 -48.56 21.21 3.24
C PRO A 72 -49.26 22.11 4.28
N ALA A 73 -50.21 22.93 3.85
CA ALA A 73 -50.97 23.85 4.71
C ALA A 73 -51.88 23.21 5.79
N SER A 74 -51.92 21.88 5.88
CA SER A 74 -52.53 21.11 6.97
C SER A 74 -51.57 20.09 7.58
N GLY A 75 -50.28 20.20 7.28
CA GLY A 75 -49.22 19.42 7.90
C GLY A 75 -48.93 19.89 9.33
N THR A 76 -48.05 19.14 9.98
CA THR A 76 -47.28 19.45 11.20
C THR A 76 -46.30 18.29 11.33
N GLY A 77 -45.07 18.53 11.80
CA GLY A 77 -44.08 17.48 11.91
C GLY A 77 -42.72 17.91 12.44
N SER A 78 -41.70 17.22 11.96
CA SER A 78 -40.29 17.54 12.19
C SER A 78 -39.39 16.70 11.29
N ALA A 79 -38.20 17.23 11.00
CA ALA A 79 -37.12 16.49 10.37
C ALA A 79 -35.87 16.54 11.25
N THR A 80 -35.28 15.37 11.54
CA THR A 80 -34.00 15.24 12.25
C THR A 80 -32.97 14.65 11.28
N ILE A 81 -31.85 15.35 11.11
CA ILE A 81 -30.73 14.95 10.25
C ILE A 81 -29.50 14.78 11.13
N VAL A 82 -28.80 13.65 11.00
CA VAL A 82 -27.68 13.27 11.89
C VAL A 82 -26.45 12.89 11.09
N TRP A 83 -25.31 13.48 11.46
CA TRP A 83 -23.98 13.11 11.01
C TRP A 83 -23.18 12.59 12.22
N ASP A 84 -23.13 11.26 12.35
CA ASP A 84 -22.49 10.56 13.47
C ASP A 84 -21.59 9.39 13.02
N GLY A 85 -21.29 9.30 11.71
CA GLY A 85 -20.45 8.23 11.15
C GLY A 85 -21.01 6.81 11.30
N ASP A 86 -22.28 6.63 11.70
CA ASP A 86 -22.90 5.33 11.93
C ASP A 86 -24.09 5.04 11.00
N THR A 87 -24.54 3.79 10.93
CA THR A 87 -25.65 3.33 10.08
C THR A 87 -26.97 3.09 10.81
N ASN A 88 -26.99 3.04 12.14
CA ASN A 88 -28.20 2.74 12.90
C ASN A 88 -29.10 3.98 13.00
N VAL A 89 -30.14 4.06 12.16
CA VAL A 89 -31.09 5.20 12.14
C VAL A 89 -31.83 5.41 13.47
N SER A 90 -31.87 4.43 14.36
CA SER A 90 -32.57 4.51 15.66
C SER A 90 -31.69 4.99 16.82
N LEU A 91 -30.38 5.17 16.62
CA LEU A 91 -29.44 5.60 17.67
C LEU A 91 -28.45 6.63 17.13
N ILE A 92 -28.05 7.58 17.99
CA ILE A 92 -26.96 8.51 17.69
C ILE A 92 -25.67 7.94 18.29
N LYS A 93 -24.61 7.86 17.48
CA LYS A 93 -23.26 7.53 17.94
C LYS A 93 -22.52 8.83 18.30
N TYR A 94 -22.68 9.28 19.53
CA TYR A 94 -22.25 10.63 19.98
C TYR A 94 -20.78 10.98 19.77
N ASN A 95 -19.88 10.00 19.67
CA ASN A 95 -18.46 10.19 19.38
C ASN A 95 -18.04 9.70 17.98
N GLY A 96 -19.00 9.41 17.10
CA GLY A 96 -18.78 8.62 15.89
C GLY A 96 -18.04 9.31 14.75
N LEU A 97 -17.93 10.65 14.76
CA LEU A 97 -17.05 11.42 13.89
C LEU A 97 -15.57 11.37 14.31
N GLY A 98 -15.26 10.94 15.53
CA GLY A 98 -13.89 10.70 15.99
C GLY A 98 -13.10 11.93 16.43
N GLY A 99 -13.76 13.02 16.83
CA GLY A 99 -13.10 14.22 17.36
C GLY A 99 -12.61 15.16 16.26
N ILE A 100 -13.51 15.54 15.35
CA ILE A 100 -13.18 16.47 14.27
C ILE A 100 -13.07 17.89 14.85
N ASP A 101 -11.96 18.56 14.57
CA ASP A 101 -11.73 19.95 14.94
C ASP A 101 -12.48 20.90 14.00
N PHE A 102 -13.55 21.51 14.51
CA PHE A 102 -14.38 22.51 13.82
C PHE A 102 -13.79 23.93 13.93
N THR A 103 -12.63 24.10 14.56
CA THR A 103 -11.89 25.39 14.62
C THR A 103 -10.67 25.41 13.71
N LYS A 104 -10.37 24.27 13.06
CA LYS A 104 -9.13 24.04 12.30
C LYS A 104 -8.99 24.91 11.03
N ASP A 105 -10.14 25.28 10.47
CA ASP A 105 -10.34 26.24 9.40
C ASP A 105 -10.52 27.69 9.93
N GLY A 106 -10.09 27.94 11.17
CA GLY A 106 -10.18 29.21 11.88
C GLY A 106 -11.60 29.62 12.25
N ALA A 107 -12.59 28.74 12.01
CA ALA A 107 -13.98 29.06 12.21
C ALA A 107 -14.33 29.47 13.65
N THR A 108 -15.31 30.34 13.72
CA THR A 108 -15.89 30.89 14.95
C THR A 108 -17.37 30.57 15.11
N SER A 109 -17.99 30.06 14.04
CA SER A 109 -19.42 29.79 13.94
C SER A 109 -19.67 28.53 13.11
N MET A 110 -20.82 27.90 13.31
CA MET A 110 -21.42 27.08 12.25
C MET A 110 -22.26 27.96 11.34
N ARG A 111 -22.21 27.71 10.03
CA ARG A 111 -22.96 28.44 9.01
C ARG A 111 -24.03 27.55 8.39
N ILE A 112 -25.22 28.10 8.26
CA ILE A 112 -26.35 27.54 7.50
C ILE A 112 -26.70 28.51 6.38
N ILE A 113 -26.87 28.02 5.14
CA ILE A 113 -27.39 28.82 4.03
C ILE A 113 -28.75 28.25 3.61
N ILE A 114 -29.79 29.06 3.84
CA ILE A 114 -31.17 28.82 3.44
C ILE A 114 -31.38 29.52 2.11
N LEU A 115 -31.74 28.77 1.06
CA LEU A 115 -32.07 29.34 -0.25
C LEU A 115 -33.46 29.96 -0.27
N SER A 116 -34.42 29.32 0.39
CA SER A 116 -35.84 29.63 0.31
C SER A 116 -36.53 29.19 1.60
N TYR A 117 -37.50 29.98 2.06
CA TYR A 117 -38.31 29.66 3.23
C TYR A 117 -39.71 30.29 3.10
N ASN A 118 -40.77 29.50 3.22
CA ASN A 118 -42.19 29.89 3.25
C ASN A 118 -42.54 31.09 2.34
N ILE A 119 -42.37 30.90 1.02
CA ILE A 119 -42.45 31.96 -0.01
C ILE A 119 -43.86 32.64 -0.08
N GLY A 120 -44.88 32.07 0.56
CA GLY A 120 -46.26 32.58 0.56
C GLY A 120 -46.68 33.41 1.79
N ASN A 121 -46.14 33.14 3.00
CA ASN A 121 -46.57 33.79 4.25
C ASN A 121 -45.39 34.08 5.21
N PRO A 122 -44.41 34.93 4.81
CA PRO A 122 -43.23 35.19 5.62
C PRO A 122 -43.58 35.84 6.96
N GLY A 123 -43.30 35.13 8.06
CA GLY A 123 -43.40 35.64 9.44
C GLY A 123 -44.71 35.37 10.18
N VAL A 124 -45.63 34.57 9.64
CA VAL A 124 -46.85 34.16 10.38
C VAL A 124 -46.57 32.99 11.33
N TYR A 125 -45.71 32.06 10.89
CA TYR A 125 -45.44 30.76 11.52
C TYR A 125 -43.94 30.48 11.48
N PRO A 126 -43.18 30.73 12.55
CA PRO A 126 -41.73 30.69 12.50
C PRO A 126 -41.21 29.27 12.81
N THR A 127 -40.76 28.55 11.78
CA THR A 127 -40.06 27.26 11.94
C THR A 127 -38.80 27.46 12.76
N VAL A 128 -38.48 26.49 13.62
CA VAL A 128 -37.30 26.55 14.48
C VAL A 128 -36.23 25.60 13.95
N ILE A 129 -35.05 26.15 13.66
CA ILE A 129 -33.85 25.35 13.47
C ILE A 129 -33.17 25.21 14.84
N LYS A 130 -32.94 23.95 15.23
CA LYS A 130 -32.08 23.59 16.35
C LYS A 130 -30.89 22.78 15.83
N VAL A 131 -29.69 23.16 16.23
CA VAL A 131 -28.48 22.39 15.94
C VAL A 131 -27.84 21.94 17.24
N THR A 132 -27.63 20.64 17.38
CA THR A 132 -26.99 20.02 18.54
C THR A 132 -25.66 19.42 18.10
N VAL A 133 -24.57 19.78 18.77
CA VAL A 133 -23.22 19.26 18.50
C VAL A 133 -22.76 18.52 19.74
N TYR A 134 -22.44 17.24 19.61
CA TYR A 134 -21.97 16.38 20.71
C TYR A 134 -20.44 16.37 20.79
N ASP A 135 -19.93 16.20 22.00
CA ASP A 135 -18.50 16.15 22.29
C ASP A 135 -17.93 14.74 22.11
N SER A 136 -16.79 14.58 21.43
CA SER A 136 -16.23 13.25 21.17
C SER A 136 -15.70 12.53 22.41
N SER A 137 -15.41 13.26 23.49
CA SER A 137 -14.92 12.69 24.76
C SER A 137 -16.00 11.97 25.57
N ASP A 138 -17.29 12.14 25.24
CA ASP A 138 -18.40 11.48 25.93
C ASP A 138 -19.22 10.54 25.00
N PRO A 139 -18.89 9.24 24.97
CA PRO A 139 -19.68 8.25 24.23
C PRO A 139 -21.12 8.06 24.74
N SER A 140 -21.50 8.61 25.90
CA SER A 140 -22.86 8.49 26.46
C SER A 140 -23.83 9.57 25.96
N GLY A 141 -23.31 10.67 25.39
CA GLY A 141 -24.11 11.78 24.86
C GLY A 141 -24.65 12.74 25.92
N GLY A 142 -24.12 12.71 27.15
CA GLY A 142 -24.44 13.69 28.19
C GLY A 142 -23.77 15.05 27.98
N LYS A 143 -22.60 15.08 27.33
CA LYS A 143 -21.82 16.29 27.02
C LYS A 143 -22.07 16.76 25.58
N TYR A 144 -22.78 17.87 25.44
CA TYR A 144 -23.08 18.50 24.16
C TYR A 144 -23.34 20.00 24.32
N SER A 145 -23.36 20.75 23.23
CA SER A 145 -23.95 22.09 23.20
C SER A 145 -24.97 22.21 22.07
N TYR A 146 -25.99 23.06 22.24
CA TYR A 146 -27.00 23.29 21.20
C TYR A 146 -27.27 24.77 20.97
N TYR A 147 -27.60 25.11 19.72
CA TYR A 147 -28.12 26.42 19.32
C TYR A 147 -29.53 26.25 18.78
N GLN A 148 -30.43 27.19 19.06
CA GLN A 148 -31.81 27.12 18.62
C GLN A 148 -32.32 28.53 18.31
N GLN A 149 -32.84 28.75 17.10
CA GLN A 149 -33.40 30.03 16.70
C GLN A 149 -34.54 29.83 15.66
N PRO A 150 -35.62 30.63 15.72
CA PRO A 150 -36.60 30.66 14.65
C PRO A 150 -36.01 31.27 13.37
N ILE A 151 -36.37 30.72 12.20
CA ILE A 151 -35.87 31.20 10.91
C ILE A 151 -36.36 32.64 10.67
N PRO A 152 -35.48 33.60 10.29
CA PRO A 152 -35.90 34.96 9.93
C PRO A 152 -36.88 34.96 8.74
N PRO A 153 -37.82 35.92 8.67
CA PRO A 153 -38.73 36.03 7.53
C PRO A 153 -37.99 36.14 6.19
N TYR A 154 -38.39 35.34 5.21
CA TYR A 154 -37.76 35.34 3.88
C TYR A 154 -38.12 36.60 3.10
N THR A 155 -37.10 37.31 2.60
CA THR A 155 -37.24 38.59 1.88
C THR A 155 -36.93 38.48 0.39
N GLY A 156 -36.95 37.27 -0.18
CA GLY A 156 -36.62 37.01 -1.58
C GLY A 156 -35.13 36.84 -1.87
N ASN A 157 -34.28 36.80 -0.85
CA ASN A 157 -32.85 36.52 -0.95
C ASN A 157 -32.46 35.38 0.02
N PRO A 158 -31.45 34.55 -0.29
CA PRO A 158 -30.95 33.53 0.61
C PRO A 158 -30.58 34.09 1.99
N ILE A 159 -30.92 33.36 3.05
CA ILE A 159 -30.62 33.71 4.44
C ILE A 159 -29.38 32.94 4.87
N THR A 160 -28.33 33.65 5.28
CA THR A 160 -27.17 33.06 5.95
C THR A 160 -27.35 33.19 7.45
N LEU A 161 -27.37 32.06 8.16
CA LEU A 161 -27.36 32.00 9.62
C LEU A 161 -25.97 31.57 10.08
N ASP A 162 -25.20 32.52 10.60
CA ASP A 162 -23.97 32.23 11.33
C ASP A 162 -24.33 32.05 12.81
N LEU A 163 -23.96 30.89 13.36
CA LEU A 163 -24.26 30.42 14.71
C LEU A 163 -22.94 30.38 15.51
N PRO A 164 -22.55 31.46 16.21
CA PRO A 164 -21.24 31.53 16.86
C PRO A 164 -21.10 30.45 17.92
N PHE A 165 -19.95 29.78 17.99
CA PHE A 165 -19.67 28.72 18.98
C PHE A 165 -19.89 29.22 20.42
N SER A 166 -19.61 30.50 20.69
CA SER A 166 -19.86 31.17 21.97
C SER A 166 -21.33 31.23 22.39
N ASN A 167 -22.26 31.09 21.44
CA ASN A 167 -23.69 31.24 21.66
C ASN A 167 -24.41 29.90 21.77
N PHE A 168 -23.71 28.77 21.56
CA PHE A 168 -24.25 27.44 21.82
C PHE A 168 -24.39 27.22 23.33
N ILE A 169 -25.58 26.80 23.77
CA ILE A 169 -25.94 26.53 25.16
C ILE A 169 -25.32 25.18 25.57
N PRO A 170 -24.44 25.12 26.59
CA PRO A 170 -23.76 23.89 26.99
C PRO A 170 -24.61 23.03 27.91
N VAL A 171 -24.51 21.71 27.74
CA VAL A 171 -25.10 20.66 28.59
C VAL A 171 -24.00 19.63 28.94
N GLY A 172 -23.99 19.17 30.19
CA GLY A 172 -23.00 18.16 30.66
C GLY A 172 -21.53 18.62 30.60
N GLY A 173 -21.28 19.93 30.53
CA GLY A 173 -19.95 20.51 30.32
C GLY A 173 -19.77 21.23 28.98
N GLY A 174 -20.70 21.03 28.03
CA GLY A 174 -20.63 21.64 26.71
C GLY A 174 -19.64 20.94 25.77
N THR A 175 -19.77 21.22 24.48
CA THR A 175 -18.87 20.69 23.45
C THR A 175 -17.61 21.51 23.32
N ASP A 176 -16.48 20.81 23.35
CA ASP A 176 -15.22 21.30 22.81
C ASP A 176 -15.28 21.23 21.28
N PHE A 177 -15.41 22.38 20.61
CA PHE A 177 -15.46 22.46 19.15
C PHE A 177 -14.13 22.07 18.48
N THR A 178 -13.03 21.90 19.22
CA THR A 178 -11.81 21.28 18.70
C THR A 178 -11.90 19.75 18.62
N SER A 179 -12.97 19.14 19.15
CA SER A 179 -13.13 17.69 19.25
C SER A 179 -14.59 17.22 19.10
N VAL A 180 -15.22 17.56 17.98
CA VAL A 180 -16.63 17.23 17.70
C VAL A 180 -16.84 15.72 17.49
N GLY A 181 -17.84 15.19 18.19
CA GLY A 181 -18.22 13.78 18.20
C GLY A 181 -19.36 13.42 17.24
N SER A 182 -20.42 14.24 17.16
CA SER A 182 -21.49 14.14 16.16
C SER A 182 -22.27 15.45 16.04
N VAL A 183 -23.02 15.62 14.94
CA VAL A 183 -23.90 16.78 14.72
C VAL A 183 -25.32 16.31 14.39
N VAL A 184 -26.31 17.00 14.97
CA VAL A 184 -27.74 16.84 14.70
C VAL A 184 -28.32 18.19 14.29
N LEU A 185 -29.01 18.23 13.16
CA LEU A 185 -29.90 19.32 12.74
C LEU A 185 -31.34 18.85 12.93
N ASP A 186 -32.09 19.54 13.79
CA ASP A 186 -33.53 19.39 13.94
C ASP A 186 -34.25 20.59 13.29
N ILE A 187 -35.18 20.31 12.38
CA ILE A 187 -36.18 21.23 11.87
C ILE A 187 -37.45 20.93 12.66
N LEU A 188 -37.92 21.90 13.44
CA LEU A 188 -39.01 21.77 14.40
C LEU A 188 -40.12 22.78 14.08
N ASP A 189 -41.37 22.33 14.17
CA ASP A 189 -42.54 23.21 14.25
C ASP A 189 -42.41 24.21 15.42
N ASP A 190 -43.10 25.35 15.34
CA ASP A 190 -43.24 26.25 16.48
C ASP A 190 -43.87 25.52 17.68
N PRO A 191 -43.24 25.52 18.88
CA PRO A 191 -43.81 24.93 20.09
C PRO A 191 -45.18 25.52 20.51
N ASN A 192 -45.62 26.65 19.94
CA ASN A 192 -46.97 27.19 20.12
C ASN A 192 -48.05 26.47 19.29
N GLY A 193 -47.68 25.55 18.39
CA GLY A 193 -48.62 24.71 17.62
C GLY A 193 -49.36 25.44 16.50
N SER A 194 -48.83 26.58 16.05
CA SER A 194 -49.43 27.42 15.00
C SER A 194 -48.99 27.08 13.58
N ASN A 195 -47.84 26.42 13.41
CA ASN A 195 -47.25 26.23 12.07
C ASN A 195 -48.02 25.21 11.24
N THR A 196 -48.31 25.59 10.00
CA THR A 196 -48.57 24.71 8.88
C THR A 196 -47.99 25.37 7.61
N ALA A 197 -47.75 24.59 6.55
CA ALA A 197 -47.13 25.05 5.29
C ALA A 197 -45.64 25.43 5.34
N ASP A 198 -44.85 24.80 6.22
CA ASP A 198 -43.42 25.07 6.32
C ASP A 198 -42.61 24.41 5.18
N ASP A 199 -42.33 25.18 4.12
CA ASP A 199 -41.36 24.85 3.06
C ASP A 199 -39.99 25.50 3.35
N LEU A 200 -38.92 24.71 3.33
CA LEU A 200 -37.54 25.13 3.65
C LEU A 200 -36.52 24.47 2.71
N ASP A 201 -35.77 25.29 1.97
CA ASP A 201 -34.64 24.85 1.13
C ASP A 201 -33.29 25.28 1.74
N LEU A 202 -32.39 24.33 1.95
CA LEU A 202 -31.04 24.50 2.48
C LEU A 202 -29.98 24.10 1.45
N SER A 203 -28.94 24.91 1.24
CA SER A 203 -27.83 24.61 0.31
C SER A 203 -26.48 24.38 0.99
N PHE A 204 -26.33 24.74 2.26
CA PHE A 204 -25.09 24.53 2.99
C PHE A 204 -25.34 24.37 4.49
N LEU A 205 -24.60 23.44 5.09
CA LEU A 205 -24.39 23.32 6.53
C LEU A 205 -22.92 22.94 6.80
N GLY A 206 -22.25 23.71 7.64
CA GLY A 206 -20.83 23.56 7.93
C GLY A 206 -20.34 24.60 8.93
N THR A 207 -19.03 24.83 8.95
CA THR A 207 -18.39 25.95 9.65
C THR A 207 -18.37 27.24 8.82
N ASP A 208 -18.04 28.38 9.43
CA ASP A 208 -17.97 29.69 8.75
C ASP A 208 -16.67 29.96 7.98
N GLY A 209 -15.61 29.14 8.19
CA GLY A 209 -14.36 29.16 7.40
C GLY A 209 -13.53 30.43 7.55
N ASN A 210 -13.28 30.86 8.78
CA ASN A 210 -12.72 32.18 9.09
C ASN A 210 -11.18 32.15 9.26
N CYS A 211 -10.40 32.34 8.18
CA CYS A 211 -8.94 32.55 8.27
C CYS A 211 -8.55 34.06 8.25
N PRO A 212 -8.66 34.84 9.35
CA PRO A 212 -8.45 36.31 9.33
C PRO A 212 -6.98 36.74 9.08
N GLN A 213 -6.02 35.83 9.26
CA GLN A 213 -4.59 36.05 8.97
C GLN A 213 -4.25 36.24 7.48
N ILE A 214 -5.20 36.10 6.55
CA ILE A 214 -4.95 36.19 5.10
C ILE A 214 -5.72 37.37 4.50
N ILE A 215 -4.97 38.32 3.93
CA ILE A 215 -5.54 39.45 3.19
C ILE A 215 -6.18 38.90 1.90
N PRO A 216 -7.50 39.08 1.70
CA PRO A 216 -8.18 38.46 0.56
C PRO A 216 -7.78 39.12 -0.76
N GLN A 217 -7.42 38.30 -1.76
CA GLN A 217 -7.43 38.72 -3.17
C GLN A 217 -8.61 38.13 -3.95
N ASP A 218 -9.41 37.27 -3.32
CA ASP A 218 -10.57 36.58 -3.91
C ASP A 218 -11.56 36.25 -2.77
N PRO A 219 -12.88 36.46 -2.92
CA PRO A 219 -13.89 36.06 -1.95
C PRO A 219 -14.36 34.59 -2.08
N ASN A 220 -14.07 33.87 -3.18
CA ASN A 220 -14.49 32.47 -3.39
C ASN A 220 -13.39 31.47 -2.99
N SER A 221 -12.65 31.86 -1.97
CA SER A 221 -11.23 31.61 -1.88
C SER A 221 -10.98 30.47 -0.92
N VAL A 222 -10.34 29.37 -1.32
CA VAL A 222 -10.07 28.17 -0.48
C VAL A 222 -8.59 27.86 -0.17
N ILE A 223 -8.19 27.94 1.11
CA ILE A 223 -6.94 27.44 1.73
C ILE A 223 -7.34 26.55 2.87
N VAL A 224 -6.56 25.51 2.95
CA VAL A 224 -6.12 24.79 4.13
C VAL A 224 -4.75 24.27 3.69
N ASP A 225 -3.73 24.22 4.54
CA ASP A 225 -2.50 23.51 4.14
C ASP A 225 -2.77 22.01 3.98
N GLN A 226 -1.82 21.22 3.47
CA GLN A 226 -2.06 19.78 3.29
C GLN A 226 -2.34 19.05 4.63
N CYS A 227 -2.03 19.68 5.77
CA CYS A 227 -2.22 19.14 7.11
C CYS A 227 -3.57 19.51 7.74
N GLY A 228 -4.37 20.33 7.06
CA GLY A 228 -5.65 20.78 7.58
C GLY A 228 -5.63 22.13 8.29
N VAL A 229 -4.55 22.94 8.21
CA VAL A 229 -4.37 24.17 9.01
C VAL A 229 -4.55 25.46 8.17
N CYS A 230 -5.34 26.42 8.65
CA CYS A 230 -5.38 27.80 8.09
C CYS A 230 -3.97 28.41 8.03
N GLY A 231 -3.52 28.82 6.83
CA GLY A 231 -2.25 29.53 6.66
C GLY A 231 -0.98 28.73 7.01
N GLY A 232 -1.09 27.41 7.23
CA GLY A 232 0.03 26.54 7.51
C GLY A 232 1.01 26.38 6.34
N ASP A 233 2.25 26.03 6.65
CA ASP A 233 3.33 25.75 5.69
C ASP A 233 3.48 24.25 5.37
N ASN A 234 2.50 23.43 5.78
CA ASN A 234 2.49 21.97 5.78
C ASN A 234 3.47 21.30 6.78
N SER A 235 4.14 22.05 7.67
CA SER A 235 5.10 21.47 8.64
C SER A 235 4.44 20.52 9.66
N SER A 236 3.19 20.76 10.04
CA SER A 236 2.49 20.08 11.14
C SER A 236 2.10 18.62 10.86
N CYS A 237 2.22 18.14 9.62
CA CYS A 237 1.93 16.76 9.23
C CYS A 237 3.00 16.17 8.30
N LEU A 238 4.21 16.72 8.28
CA LEU A 238 5.33 16.12 7.54
C LEU A 238 5.66 14.75 8.13
N ASP A 239 5.86 13.77 7.24
CA ASP A 239 6.56 12.55 7.60
C ASP A 239 8.09 12.79 7.65
N CYS A 240 8.86 11.78 8.05
CA CYS A 240 10.32 11.83 8.15
C CYS A 240 11.04 12.07 6.81
N LEU A 241 10.32 12.10 5.68
CA LEU A 241 10.85 12.47 4.36
C LEU A 241 10.41 13.88 3.92
N GLY A 242 9.77 14.65 4.79
CA GLY A 242 9.26 15.98 4.47
C GLY A 242 8.03 15.94 3.55
N VAL A 243 7.23 14.87 3.60
CA VAL A 243 5.99 14.73 2.81
C VAL A 243 4.77 14.91 3.71
N PRO A 244 3.91 15.93 3.49
CA PRO A 244 2.66 16.10 4.22
C PRO A 244 1.73 14.88 4.10
N ASN A 245 1.26 14.36 5.24
CA ASN A 245 0.52 13.10 5.38
C ASN A 245 1.23 11.90 4.72
N GLY A 246 2.56 11.93 4.70
CA GLY A 246 3.38 10.84 4.18
C GLY A 246 3.40 9.61 5.10
N GLY A 247 3.97 8.52 4.59
CA GLY A 247 3.97 7.22 5.28
C GLY A 247 5.24 6.92 6.09
N ALA A 248 6.26 7.77 6.03
CA ALA A 248 7.53 7.60 6.74
C ALA A 248 7.44 8.14 8.17
N LEU A 249 6.63 7.53 9.03
CA LEU A 249 6.46 7.94 10.43
C LEU A 249 7.55 7.30 11.32
N PRO A 250 7.85 7.86 12.52
CA PRO A 250 8.63 7.16 13.55
C PRO A 250 8.11 5.75 13.80
N GLY A 251 9.02 4.78 13.93
CA GLY A 251 8.68 3.35 14.04
C GLY A 251 8.31 2.66 12.72
N THR A 252 8.32 3.36 11.57
CA THR A 252 8.11 2.73 10.25
C THR A 252 9.43 2.37 9.56
N PHE A 253 9.36 1.40 8.65
CA PHE A 253 10.50 0.92 7.87
C PHE A 253 11.12 2.03 7.01
N CYS A 254 12.44 2.10 7.06
CA CYS A 254 13.29 2.94 6.22
C CYS A 254 14.40 2.11 5.57
N SER A 255 15.04 2.66 4.54
CA SER A 255 16.19 2.03 3.89
C SER A 255 17.43 2.86 4.21
N THR A 256 18.34 2.31 5.00
CA THR A 256 19.54 3.02 5.53
C THR A 256 20.53 3.45 4.45
N GLY A 257 20.44 2.84 3.27
CA GLY A 257 21.38 3.00 2.16
C GLY A 257 22.63 2.12 2.27
N LYS A 258 22.77 1.37 3.37
CA LYS A 258 23.82 0.35 3.54
C LYS A 258 23.50 -0.92 2.75
N LEU A 259 24.49 -1.80 2.67
CA LEU A 259 24.40 -3.11 2.02
C LEU A 259 24.00 -4.19 3.05
N GLY A 260 24.00 -5.44 2.62
CA GLY A 260 23.71 -6.61 3.44
C GLY A 260 22.47 -6.56 4.31
N ILE A 261 22.59 -7.16 5.49
CA ILE A 261 21.56 -7.13 6.55
C ILE A 261 21.28 -5.70 7.03
N CYS A 262 22.28 -4.80 6.97
CA CYS A 262 22.18 -3.42 7.43
C CYS A 262 21.31 -2.52 6.54
N GLN A 263 20.87 -2.98 5.36
CA GLN A 263 20.02 -2.18 4.47
C GLN A 263 18.68 -1.81 5.14
N SER A 264 18.12 -2.71 5.96
CA SER A 264 16.85 -2.49 6.65
C SER A 264 17.06 -1.61 7.89
N GLY A 265 16.14 -0.67 8.08
CA GLY A 265 16.12 0.18 9.25
C GLY A 265 14.72 0.62 9.61
N THR A 266 14.65 1.34 10.73
CA THR A 266 13.44 1.93 11.27
C THR A 266 13.70 3.40 11.60
N TYR A 267 12.73 4.28 11.34
CA TYR A 267 12.84 5.69 11.76
C TYR A 267 12.76 5.82 13.29
N ASP A 268 13.71 6.51 13.90
CA ASP A 268 13.64 6.90 15.31
C ASP A 268 12.65 8.05 15.56
N THR A 269 12.49 8.47 16.81
CA THR A 269 11.62 9.59 17.21
C THR A 269 12.10 10.96 16.70
N SER A 270 13.33 11.05 16.22
CA SER A 270 13.94 12.24 15.60
C SER A 270 14.01 12.14 14.07
N CYS A 271 13.28 11.17 13.48
CA CYS A 271 13.26 10.90 12.05
C CYS A 271 14.60 10.50 11.40
N ASN A 272 15.59 10.04 12.19
CA ASN A 272 16.78 9.40 11.65
C ASN A 272 16.46 7.95 11.26
N CYS A 273 16.92 7.51 10.10
CA CYS A 273 16.82 6.11 9.69
C CYS A 273 17.95 5.29 10.34
N ILE A 274 17.61 4.52 11.39
CA ILE A 274 18.57 3.69 12.13
C ILE A 274 18.49 2.26 11.64
N GLN A 275 19.65 1.59 11.46
CA GLN A 275 19.70 0.19 11.01
C GLN A 275 19.11 -0.77 12.07
N ASP A 276 18.29 -1.72 11.62
CA ASP A 276 17.67 -2.72 12.50
C ASP A 276 18.71 -3.74 13.02
N THR A 277 19.72 -4.01 12.20
CA THR A 277 20.82 -4.95 12.51
C THR A 277 22.17 -4.26 12.40
N GLN A 278 23.06 -4.51 13.36
CA GLN A 278 24.45 -4.07 13.31
C GLN A 278 25.29 -5.02 12.47
N PRO A 279 26.34 -4.54 11.77
CA PRO A 279 27.26 -5.41 11.06
C PRO A 279 28.01 -6.33 12.04
N VAL A 280 28.17 -7.58 11.66
CA VAL A 280 28.90 -8.62 12.41
C VAL A 280 29.79 -9.41 11.45
N PRO A 281 30.88 -10.05 11.90
CA PRO A 281 31.74 -10.82 11.00
C PRO A 281 30.97 -11.87 10.20
N GLU A 282 31.38 -12.06 8.94
CA GLU A 282 30.79 -13.02 8.02
C GLU A 282 30.70 -14.44 8.55
N VAL A 283 29.65 -15.13 8.12
CA VAL A 283 29.44 -16.56 8.27
C VAL A 283 28.88 -17.11 6.97
N CYS A 284 29.14 -18.39 6.67
CA CYS A 284 28.71 -19.04 5.43
C CYS A 284 27.19 -19.34 5.40
N ASP A 285 26.35 -18.32 5.40
CA ASP A 285 24.88 -18.42 5.37
C ASP A 285 24.22 -17.89 4.06
N GLY A 286 25.02 -17.29 3.17
CA GLY A 286 24.55 -16.73 1.89
C GLY A 286 24.04 -15.29 1.97
N VAL A 287 24.38 -14.58 3.05
CA VAL A 287 24.04 -13.18 3.33
C VAL A 287 25.33 -12.37 3.49
N ASP A 288 25.18 -11.04 3.49
CA ASP A 288 26.21 -10.04 3.70
C ASP A 288 25.95 -9.48 5.11
N ASN A 289 26.73 -9.98 6.08
CA ASN A 289 26.53 -9.82 7.51
C ASN A 289 27.37 -8.68 8.08
N ASP A 290 28.53 -8.40 7.50
CA ASP A 290 29.39 -7.27 7.86
C ASP A 290 29.05 -5.98 7.09
N CYS A 291 28.23 -6.10 6.06
CA CYS A 291 27.65 -5.02 5.26
C CYS A 291 28.64 -4.29 4.33
N ASP A 292 29.76 -4.92 3.95
CA ASP A 292 30.74 -4.38 2.99
C ASP A 292 30.26 -4.43 1.52
N GLY A 293 29.37 -5.37 1.18
CA GLY A 293 28.76 -5.53 -0.14
C GLY A 293 29.19 -6.73 -0.98
N GLU A 294 30.20 -7.50 -0.55
CA GLU A 294 30.38 -8.89 -0.99
C GLU A 294 29.49 -9.82 -0.12
N VAL A 295 29.65 -11.14 -0.25
CA VAL A 295 28.82 -12.14 0.46
C VAL A 295 29.70 -13.35 0.74
N ASP A 296 29.70 -13.85 1.98
CA ASP A 296 30.43 -15.03 2.40
C ASP A 296 31.96 -14.95 2.08
N GLU A 297 32.65 -13.82 2.21
CA GLU A 297 34.09 -13.70 1.85
C GLU A 297 35.08 -14.28 2.89
N VAL A 298 34.57 -15.11 3.80
CA VAL A 298 35.37 -16.00 4.64
C VAL A 298 35.98 -17.16 3.85
N PHE A 299 37.29 -17.36 4.04
CA PHE A 299 38.08 -18.45 3.46
C PHE A 299 38.50 -19.45 4.53
N ASP A 300 38.51 -20.72 4.17
CA ASP A 300 39.08 -21.78 5.01
C ASP A 300 40.61 -21.81 4.93
N GLN A 301 41.26 -22.72 5.69
CA GLN A 301 42.72 -22.85 5.70
C GLN A 301 43.30 -23.33 4.35
N CYS A 302 42.45 -23.81 3.45
CA CYS A 302 42.80 -24.23 2.09
C CYS A 302 42.68 -23.08 1.07
N GLY A 303 42.25 -21.88 1.50
CA GLY A 303 41.96 -20.77 0.61
C GLY A 303 40.67 -20.96 -0.22
N VAL A 304 39.77 -21.84 0.24
CA VAL A 304 38.46 -22.05 -0.38
C VAL A 304 37.42 -21.20 0.34
N GLN A 305 36.75 -20.33 -0.43
CA GLN A 305 35.63 -19.54 0.06
C GLN A 305 34.52 -20.47 0.57
N CYS A 306 34.14 -20.33 1.84
CA CYS A 306 33.25 -21.25 2.54
C CYS A 306 33.60 -22.75 2.41
N GLY A 307 34.89 -23.07 2.44
CA GLY A 307 35.33 -24.45 2.59
C GLY A 307 35.20 -24.97 4.02
N ASP A 308 35.16 -26.30 4.15
CA ASP A 308 35.19 -27.05 5.41
C ASP A 308 36.61 -27.60 5.72
N ASN A 309 37.63 -27.07 5.02
CA ASN A 309 39.01 -27.55 4.96
C ASN A 309 39.24 -28.93 4.32
N SER A 310 38.20 -29.61 3.81
CA SER A 310 38.35 -30.96 3.23
C SER A 310 39.22 -31.01 1.95
N THR A 311 39.41 -29.88 1.28
CA THR A 311 40.08 -29.81 -0.03
C THR A 311 41.61 -29.81 0.04
N CYS A 312 42.19 -29.45 1.17
CA CYS A 312 43.63 -29.53 1.47
C CYS A 312 43.93 -30.36 2.73
N ALA A 313 42.93 -31.06 3.26
CA ALA A 313 43.11 -32.02 4.33
C ALA A 313 44.05 -33.15 3.90
N ASP A 314 45.02 -33.47 4.73
CA ASP A 314 45.84 -34.67 4.61
C ASP A 314 45.00 -35.92 4.92
N CYS A 315 45.59 -37.12 4.83
CA CYS A 315 44.82 -38.34 5.05
C CYS A 315 44.34 -38.56 6.50
N ASN A 316 44.83 -37.76 7.47
CA ASN A 316 44.35 -37.70 8.85
C ASN A 316 43.29 -36.60 9.06
N GLY A 317 42.90 -35.87 8.01
CA GLY A 317 41.94 -34.78 8.08
C GLY A 317 42.55 -33.43 8.47
N VAL A 318 43.88 -33.31 8.55
CA VAL A 318 44.57 -32.08 8.97
C VAL A 318 44.77 -31.16 7.76
N PRO A 319 44.21 -29.93 7.74
CA PRO A 319 44.36 -29.00 6.62
C PRO A 319 45.82 -28.60 6.43
N ASN A 320 46.32 -28.67 5.20
CA ASN A 320 47.73 -28.47 4.85
C ASN A 320 48.70 -29.39 5.64
N GLY A 321 48.20 -30.53 6.14
CA GLY A 321 49.01 -31.57 6.75
C GLY A 321 49.89 -32.29 5.72
N ASN A 322 50.84 -33.08 6.21
CA ASN A 322 51.87 -33.75 5.41
C ASN A 322 51.71 -35.28 5.33
N HIS A 323 50.66 -35.87 5.92
CA HIS A 323 50.42 -37.30 5.81
C HIS A 323 49.86 -37.68 4.44
N ILE A 324 50.39 -38.76 3.87
CA ILE A 324 49.98 -39.28 2.56
C ILE A 324 49.45 -40.71 2.71
N LYS A 325 48.60 -41.11 1.76
CA LYS A 325 48.11 -42.49 1.70
C LYS A 325 49.13 -43.38 1.00
N ASP A 326 49.38 -44.54 1.58
CA ASP A 326 50.19 -45.58 0.95
C ASP A 326 49.39 -46.39 -0.09
N SER A 327 50.03 -47.41 -0.65
CA SER A 327 49.42 -48.32 -1.64
C SER A 327 48.22 -49.14 -1.12
N GLN A 328 48.04 -49.24 0.20
CA GLN A 328 46.92 -49.94 0.85
C GLN A 328 45.86 -48.97 1.40
N GLY A 329 46.11 -47.66 1.34
CA GLY A 329 45.24 -46.60 1.83
C GLY A 329 45.44 -46.22 3.30
N ALA A 330 46.46 -46.77 3.97
CA ALA A 330 46.87 -46.35 5.31
C ALA A 330 47.52 -44.95 5.25
N CYS A 331 47.44 -44.21 6.36
CA CYS A 331 47.87 -42.81 6.42
C CYS A 331 49.12 -42.67 7.31
N CYS A 332 50.21 -42.12 6.77
CA CYS A 332 51.46 -41.94 7.49
C CYS A 332 52.29 -40.78 6.93
N LEU A 333 53.38 -40.43 7.61
CA LEU A 333 54.36 -39.47 7.11
C LEU A 333 55.15 -40.06 5.92
N PRO A 334 55.63 -39.25 4.97
CA PRO A 334 56.46 -39.74 3.86
C PRO A 334 57.75 -40.46 4.29
N SER A 335 58.24 -40.18 5.50
CA SER A 335 59.40 -40.85 6.13
C SER A 335 59.10 -42.25 6.67
N GLU A 336 57.83 -42.62 6.76
CA GLU A 336 57.36 -43.91 7.30
C GLU A 336 56.97 -44.89 6.18
N ILE A 337 57.11 -44.49 4.91
CA ILE A 337 56.85 -45.33 3.75
C ILE A 337 58.11 -46.12 3.38
N ASP A 338 57.96 -47.44 3.22
CA ASP A 338 59.05 -48.32 2.76
C ASP A 338 59.28 -48.27 1.24
N GLU A 339 60.32 -48.95 0.76
CA GLU A 339 60.66 -49.02 -0.68
C GLU A 339 59.54 -49.61 -1.55
N CYS A 340 58.57 -50.31 -0.95
CA CYS A 340 57.42 -50.89 -1.61
C CYS A 340 56.17 -49.99 -1.60
N GLY A 341 56.23 -48.82 -0.97
CA GLY A 341 55.10 -47.90 -0.89
C GLY A 341 54.06 -48.30 0.17
N ILE A 342 54.49 -48.81 1.33
CA ILE A 342 53.63 -49.16 2.47
C ILE A 342 54.05 -48.40 3.75
N CYS A 343 53.07 -47.85 4.47
CA CYS A 343 53.26 -47.22 5.78
C CYS A 343 53.72 -48.24 6.84
N GLY A 344 54.88 -48.01 7.46
CA GLY A 344 55.47 -48.90 8.45
C GLY A 344 55.91 -50.26 7.88
N GLY A 345 56.04 -50.36 6.56
CA GLY A 345 56.46 -51.58 5.88
C GLY A 345 57.94 -51.93 6.10
N ASN A 346 58.33 -53.12 5.68
CA ASN A 346 59.68 -53.67 5.85
C ASN A 346 60.34 -54.08 4.52
N GLY A 347 59.84 -53.61 3.38
CA GLY A 347 60.37 -53.91 2.04
C GLY A 347 60.02 -55.29 1.49
N SER A 348 59.21 -56.10 2.18
CA SER A 348 58.93 -57.50 1.77
C SER A 348 57.78 -57.64 0.76
N SER A 349 57.05 -56.57 0.44
CA SER A 349 55.76 -56.60 -0.26
C SER A 349 55.82 -56.34 -1.77
N CYS A 350 56.97 -55.90 -2.31
CA CYS A 350 57.16 -55.57 -3.72
C CYS A 350 57.92 -56.63 -4.53
N ILE A 351 58.04 -57.85 -4.00
CA ILE A 351 58.62 -59.00 -4.71
C ILE A 351 57.49 -59.82 -5.39
N GLU A 352 57.03 -59.36 -6.57
CA GLU A 352 56.90 -60.16 -7.80
C GLU A 352 56.13 -59.43 -8.93
N SER A 353 56.60 -59.67 -10.16
CA SER A 353 55.98 -59.45 -11.49
C SER A 353 54.84 -58.42 -11.66
N SER A 354 55.14 -57.42 -12.51
CA SER A 354 54.17 -56.55 -13.18
C SER A 354 53.11 -57.31 -14.00
N PRO A 355 51.92 -56.71 -14.17
CA PRO A 355 51.51 -56.44 -15.55
C PRO A 355 51.00 -55.00 -15.80
N THR A 356 51.24 -54.59 -17.05
CA THR A 356 50.77 -53.41 -17.79
C THR A 356 49.52 -52.66 -17.31
N PRO A 357 49.53 -51.30 -17.31
CA PRO A 357 48.34 -50.50 -16.99
C PRO A 357 47.29 -50.55 -18.11
N SER A 358 46.07 -50.96 -17.74
CA SER A 358 44.86 -50.70 -18.52
C SER A 358 44.55 -49.19 -18.51
N PRO A 359 44.07 -48.58 -19.60
CA PRO A 359 43.83 -47.13 -19.65
C PRO A 359 42.68 -46.75 -18.71
N THR A 360 43.02 -46.02 -17.64
CA THR A 360 42.04 -45.32 -16.81
C THR A 360 41.28 -44.30 -17.68
N PRO A 361 39.94 -44.31 -17.71
CA PRO A 361 39.17 -43.35 -18.52
C PRO A 361 39.43 -41.94 -18.00
N GLN A 362 39.97 -41.06 -18.83
CA GLN A 362 40.37 -39.72 -18.39
C GLN A 362 39.13 -38.83 -18.25
N CYS A 363 38.62 -38.74 -17.03
CA CYS A 363 37.50 -37.87 -16.69
C CYS A 363 37.89 -36.38 -16.72
N ILE A 364 37.68 -35.70 -17.84
CA ILE A 364 37.98 -34.27 -17.97
C ILE A 364 36.82 -33.42 -17.45
N LEU A 365 37.08 -32.63 -16.40
CA LEU A 365 36.16 -31.64 -15.85
C LEU A 365 36.00 -30.45 -16.81
N HIS A 366 34.95 -30.49 -17.63
CA HIS A 366 34.62 -29.41 -18.54
C HIS A 366 33.96 -28.23 -17.80
N LYS A 367 34.80 -27.26 -17.41
CA LYS A 367 34.38 -25.96 -16.85
C LYS A 367 33.60 -25.15 -17.91
N PRO A 368 32.56 -24.38 -17.52
CA PRO A 368 31.81 -23.53 -18.46
C PRO A 368 32.69 -22.41 -19.02
N THR A 369 32.55 -22.08 -20.31
CA THR A 369 33.37 -21.04 -20.93
C THR A 369 32.95 -19.65 -20.45
N LYS A 370 33.85 -18.66 -20.57
CA LYS A 370 33.52 -17.23 -20.35
C LYS A 370 32.33 -16.78 -21.20
N LYS A 371 32.10 -17.38 -22.37
CA LYS A 371 30.97 -17.12 -23.28
C LYS A 371 29.65 -17.66 -22.69
N ASP A 372 29.66 -18.87 -22.12
CA ASP A 372 28.49 -19.49 -21.47
C ASP A 372 28.03 -18.70 -20.25
N LEU A 373 28.98 -18.32 -19.39
CA LEU A 373 28.73 -17.51 -18.20
C LEU A 373 28.15 -16.13 -18.59
N LYS A 374 28.69 -15.49 -19.63
CA LYS A 374 28.19 -14.20 -20.15
C LYS A 374 26.79 -14.33 -20.78
N ALA A 375 26.49 -15.42 -21.47
CA ALA A 375 25.16 -15.71 -22.02
C ALA A 375 24.14 -15.97 -20.90
N ALA A 376 24.47 -16.81 -19.92
CA ALA A 376 23.63 -17.05 -18.75
C ALA A 376 23.36 -15.76 -17.95
N LYS A 377 24.38 -14.93 -17.68
CA LYS A 377 24.23 -13.63 -16.98
C LYS A 377 23.26 -12.70 -17.73
N ARG A 378 23.28 -12.67 -19.07
CA ARG A 378 22.30 -11.92 -19.90
C ARG A 378 20.88 -12.44 -19.71
N ILE A 379 20.66 -13.76 -19.79
CA ILE A 379 19.33 -14.37 -19.61
C ILE A 379 18.80 -14.13 -18.19
N ARG A 380 19.62 -14.32 -17.14
CA ARG A 380 19.28 -14.00 -15.74
C ARG A 380 18.84 -12.53 -15.61
N LYS A 381 19.61 -11.57 -16.16
CA LYS A 381 19.29 -10.13 -16.10
C LYS A 381 17.98 -9.76 -16.81
N ARG A 382 17.71 -10.33 -17.99
CA ARG A 382 16.43 -10.09 -18.71
C ARG A 382 15.24 -10.74 -18.00
N ALA A 383 15.37 -11.96 -17.50
CA ALA A 383 14.32 -12.64 -16.74
C ALA A 383 14.02 -11.93 -15.40
N LYS A 384 15.03 -11.44 -14.68
CA LYS A 384 14.86 -10.62 -13.45
C LYS A 384 14.04 -9.37 -13.74
N LYS A 385 14.30 -8.66 -14.85
CA LYS A 385 13.52 -7.47 -15.26
C LYS A 385 12.03 -7.78 -15.48
N ILE A 386 11.67 -8.89 -16.14
CA ILE A 386 10.27 -9.27 -16.32
C ILE A 386 9.61 -9.58 -14.96
N ASN A 387 10.29 -10.36 -14.10
CA ASN A 387 9.75 -10.74 -12.79
C ASN A 387 9.53 -9.52 -11.87
N VAL A 388 10.47 -8.56 -11.88
CA VAL A 388 10.34 -7.29 -11.14
C VAL A 388 9.18 -6.45 -11.69
N ARG A 389 8.99 -6.38 -13.01
CA ARG A 389 7.83 -5.68 -13.61
C ARG A 389 6.50 -6.32 -13.21
N THR A 390 6.41 -7.65 -13.11
CA THR A 390 5.21 -8.31 -12.58
C THR A 390 4.92 -7.89 -11.14
N LYS A 391 5.94 -7.82 -10.27
CA LYS A 391 5.78 -7.30 -8.91
C LYS A 391 5.31 -5.83 -8.88
N LEU A 392 5.88 -4.98 -9.74
CA LEU A 392 5.53 -3.56 -9.81
C LEU A 392 4.06 -3.33 -10.20
N PHE A 393 3.59 -4.01 -11.25
CA PHE A 393 2.18 -3.91 -11.66
C PHE A 393 1.25 -4.53 -10.60
N ALA A 394 1.64 -5.65 -9.98
CA ALA A 394 0.88 -6.25 -8.90
C ALA A 394 0.71 -5.32 -7.69
N HIS A 395 1.80 -4.72 -7.20
CA HIS A 395 1.75 -3.80 -6.07
C HIS A 395 0.90 -2.55 -6.38
N ARG A 396 0.96 -2.02 -7.61
CA ARG A 396 0.12 -0.89 -8.01
C ARG A 396 -1.35 -1.26 -8.20
N GLY A 397 -1.65 -2.44 -8.77
CA GLY A 397 -3.03 -2.90 -8.96
C GLY A 397 -3.77 -3.20 -7.65
N ILE A 398 -3.05 -3.75 -6.66
CA ILE A 398 -3.58 -3.95 -5.29
C ILE A 398 -3.98 -2.61 -4.65
N LYS A 399 -3.21 -1.52 -4.88
CA LYS A 399 -3.57 -0.17 -4.40
C LYS A 399 -4.83 0.41 -5.05
N CYS A 400 -5.31 -0.16 -6.15
CA CYS A 400 -6.57 0.21 -6.81
C CYS A 400 -7.72 -0.75 -6.45
N GLY A 401 -7.57 -1.56 -5.40
CA GLY A 401 -8.60 -2.53 -4.97
C GLY A 401 -8.71 -3.80 -5.83
N GLY A 402 -7.82 -4.00 -6.82
CA GLY A 402 -7.87 -5.16 -7.70
C GLY A 402 -7.31 -6.45 -7.07
N ASP A 403 -7.86 -7.58 -7.48
CA ASP A 403 -7.61 -8.91 -6.89
C ASP A 403 -6.71 -9.82 -7.74
N GLY A 404 -6.45 -11.05 -7.26
CA GLY A 404 -5.67 -12.08 -7.99
C GLY A 404 -4.17 -11.83 -8.18
N TYR A 405 -3.68 -10.61 -7.92
CA TYR A 405 -2.27 -10.23 -8.08
C TYR A 405 -1.24 -11.09 -7.31
N PRO A 406 -1.46 -11.51 -6.05
CA PRO A 406 -0.52 -12.39 -5.34
C PRO A 406 -0.27 -13.70 -6.09
N GLU A 407 -1.30 -14.24 -6.74
CA GLU A 407 -1.20 -15.48 -7.51
C GLU A 407 -0.41 -15.29 -8.82
N LEU A 408 -0.57 -14.13 -9.48
CA LEU A 408 0.25 -13.74 -10.64
C LEU A 408 1.73 -13.57 -10.26
N VAL A 409 2.03 -12.99 -9.10
CA VAL A 409 3.40 -12.88 -8.57
C VAL A 409 3.97 -14.27 -8.24
N LYS A 410 3.18 -15.16 -7.63
CA LYS A 410 3.56 -16.57 -7.36
C LYS A 410 3.87 -17.33 -8.65
N LYS A 411 3.00 -17.21 -9.67
CA LYS A 411 3.19 -17.77 -11.02
C LYS A 411 4.47 -17.22 -11.68
N SER A 412 4.72 -15.91 -11.58
CA SER A 412 5.94 -15.25 -12.09
C SER A 412 7.22 -15.76 -11.40
N ARG A 413 7.25 -15.75 -10.06
CA ARG A 413 8.39 -16.24 -9.25
C ARG A 413 8.73 -17.70 -9.59
N LYS A 414 7.71 -18.56 -9.75
CA LYS A 414 7.89 -19.98 -10.14
C LYS A 414 8.56 -20.15 -11.52
N GLN A 415 8.21 -19.33 -12.52
CA GLN A 415 8.86 -19.41 -13.83
C GLN A 415 10.26 -18.77 -13.83
N TYR A 416 10.47 -17.68 -13.09
CA TYR A 416 11.78 -17.07 -12.92
C TYR A 416 12.77 -18.06 -12.28
N GLN A 417 12.39 -18.71 -11.17
CA GLN A 417 13.22 -19.73 -10.53
C GLN A 417 13.51 -20.90 -11.46
N LYS A 418 12.51 -21.39 -12.21
CA LYS A 418 12.71 -22.44 -13.23
C LYS A 418 13.74 -22.05 -14.31
N ILE A 419 13.85 -20.77 -14.67
CA ILE A 419 14.89 -20.27 -15.57
C ILE A 419 16.27 -20.33 -14.89
N LEU A 420 16.38 -19.92 -13.62
CA LEU A 420 17.64 -20.00 -12.87
C LEU A 420 18.13 -21.45 -12.74
N THR A 421 17.26 -22.38 -12.31
CA THR A 421 17.60 -23.81 -12.20
C THR A 421 18.06 -24.40 -13.54
N LEU A 422 17.40 -24.04 -14.65
CA LEU A 422 17.78 -24.51 -15.99
C LEU A 422 19.13 -23.95 -16.45
N LEU A 423 19.47 -22.71 -16.10
CA LEU A 423 20.78 -22.13 -16.40
C LEU A 423 21.88 -22.75 -15.55
N ASN A 424 21.67 -22.90 -14.24
CA ASN A 424 22.66 -23.50 -13.35
C ASN A 424 22.96 -24.94 -13.79
N LYS A 425 21.95 -25.82 -13.79
CA LYS A 425 22.12 -27.25 -14.07
C LYS A 425 22.72 -27.58 -15.45
N ASN A 426 22.45 -26.77 -16.49
CA ASN A 426 22.83 -27.14 -17.87
C ASN A 426 23.89 -26.22 -18.50
N ILE A 427 24.04 -24.97 -18.05
CA ILE A 427 24.90 -23.97 -18.67
C ILE A 427 26.09 -23.58 -17.76
N THR A 428 25.85 -23.26 -16.49
CA THR A 428 26.91 -22.69 -15.63
C THR A 428 27.56 -23.67 -14.64
N ASN A 429 27.08 -24.90 -14.53
CA ASN A 429 27.78 -25.95 -13.80
C ASN A 429 28.81 -26.64 -14.72
N SER A 430 29.97 -26.96 -14.16
CA SER A 430 30.97 -27.85 -14.76
C SER A 430 30.38 -29.25 -14.94
N VAL A 431 30.85 -29.98 -15.96
CA VAL A 431 30.39 -31.35 -16.26
C VAL A 431 31.60 -32.26 -16.36
N LEU A 432 31.56 -33.41 -15.67
CA LEU A 432 32.56 -34.46 -15.80
C LEU A 432 32.25 -35.28 -17.07
N ALA A 433 33.25 -35.53 -17.91
CA ALA A 433 33.12 -36.35 -19.12
C ALA A 433 34.23 -37.39 -19.14
N CYS A 434 33.88 -38.67 -19.25
CA CYS A 434 34.78 -39.83 -19.16
C CYS A 434 34.51 -40.80 -20.32
N ASP A 435 35.54 -41.50 -20.81
CA ASP A 435 35.49 -42.26 -22.06
C ASP A 435 34.55 -43.47 -22.05
N THR A 436 34.25 -44.05 -20.88
CA THR A 436 33.38 -45.24 -20.72
C THR A 436 31.94 -44.92 -20.24
N SER A 437 31.44 -43.75 -20.65
CA SER A 437 30.02 -43.35 -20.67
C SER A 437 29.31 -42.99 -19.34
N VAL A 438 29.16 -41.69 -19.10
CA VAL A 438 27.85 -41.08 -18.74
C VAL A 438 27.70 -39.73 -19.47
N CYS A 439 27.27 -39.76 -20.73
CA CYS A 439 26.98 -38.54 -21.49
C CYS A 439 25.58 -37.99 -21.13
N THR A 440 25.48 -37.04 -20.19
CA THR A 440 24.19 -36.41 -19.83
C THR A 440 23.68 -35.48 -20.94
N ASN A 441 23.05 -36.08 -21.96
CA ASN A 441 22.67 -35.46 -23.24
C ASN A 441 21.45 -34.50 -23.18
N SER A 442 21.56 -33.42 -22.40
CA SER A 442 20.79 -32.18 -22.61
C SER A 442 21.55 -31.22 -23.53
N SER A 443 21.58 -31.56 -24.83
CA SER A 443 21.93 -30.63 -25.91
C SER A 443 21.36 -29.24 -25.64
N THR A 444 22.15 -28.19 -25.87
CA THR A 444 21.78 -26.80 -25.59
C THR A 444 20.47 -26.39 -26.29
N SER A 445 20.13 -27.03 -27.41
CA SER A 445 18.82 -26.92 -28.08
C SER A 445 17.64 -27.39 -27.20
N LYS A 446 17.75 -28.54 -26.52
CA LYS A 446 16.73 -29.02 -25.56
C LYS A 446 16.59 -28.05 -24.38
N THR A 447 17.71 -27.52 -23.87
CA THR A 447 17.73 -26.52 -22.80
C THR A 447 17.11 -25.19 -23.25
N ALA A 448 17.44 -24.69 -24.43
CA ALA A 448 16.84 -23.49 -25.02
C ALA A 448 15.32 -23.64 -25.22
N LYS A 449 14.84 -24.81 -25.65
CA LYS A 449 13.39 -25.11 -25.77
C LYS A 449 12.69 -25.08 -24.41
N LYS A 450 13.32 -25.58 -23.34
CA LYS A 450 12.81 -25.49 -21.96
C LYS A 450 12.82 -24.04 -21.44
N LEU A 451 13.90 -23.29 -21.70
CA LEU A 451 14.04 -21.88 -21.32
C LEU A 451 13.00 -20.99 -22.03
N ARG A 452 12.82 -21.12 -23.35
CA ARG A 452 11.77 -20.42 -24.12
C ARG A 452 10.39 -20.68 -23.51
N ARG A 453 10.03 -21.94 -23.22
CA ARG A 453 8.75 -22.30 -22.59
C ARG A 453 8.54 -21.62 -21.22
N ALA A 454 9.57 -21.56 -20.38
CA ALA A 454 9.50 -20.87 -19.09
C ALA A 454 9.39 -19.34 -19.26
N ALA A 455 10.17 -18.76 -20.18
CA ALA A 455 10.13 -17.35 -20.53
C ALA A 455 8.78 -16.91 -21.10
N SER A 456 8.12 -17.72 -21.94
CA SER A 456 6.75 -17.47 -22.41
C SER A 456 5.75 -17.39 -21.25
N LYS A 457 5.84 -18.33 -20.28
CA LYS A 457 4.96 -18.34 -19.11
C LYS A 457 5.24 -17.16 -18.16
N LEU A 458 6.51 -16.79 -17.98
CA LEU A 458 6.93 -15.60 -17.21
C LEU A 458 6.37 -14.30 -17.83
N HIS A 459 6.49 -14.15 -19.16
CA HIS A 459 5.94 -13.01 -19.88
C HIS A 459 4.40 -12.97 -19.81
N ARG A 460 3.70 -14.11 -19.94
CA ARG A 460 2.23 -14.17 -19.80
C ARG A 460 1.77 -13.65 -18.43
N ALA A 461 2.40 -14.06 -17.34
CA ALA A 461 2.08 -13.55 -15.99
C ALA A 461 2.32 -12.02 -15.88
N SER A 462 3.42 -11.53 -16.45
CA SER A 462 3.75 -10.10 -16.47
C SER A 462 2.77 -9.27 -17.32
N ARG A 463 2.36 -9.78 -18.48
CA ARG A 463 1.34 -9.15 -19.36
C ARG A 463 -0.02 -9.12 -18.67
N GLN A 464 -0.45 -10.22 -18.04
CA GLN A 464 -1.71 -10.27 -17.32
C GLN A 464 -1.72 -9.26 -16.16
N SER A 465 -0.65 -9.22 -15.36
CA SER A 465 -0.53 -8.24 -14.27
C SER A 465 -0.58 -6.79 -14.77
N LYS A 466 0.01 -6.46 -15.92
CA LYS A 466 -0.14 -5.14 -16.55
C LYS A 466 -1.59 -4.86 -17.00
N LEU A 467 -2.28 -5.85 -17.60
CA LEU A 467 -3.64 -5.67 -18.12
C LEU A 467 -4.66 -5.52 -17.00
N ASN A 468 -4.58 -6.34 -15.96
CA ASN A 468 -5.38 -6.15 -14.74
C ASN A 468 -5.10 -4.75 -14.17
N PHE A 469 -3.84 -4.34 -14.03
CA PHE A 469 -3.51 -3.02 -13.47
C PHE A 469 -4.12 -1.85 -14.27
N ILE A 470 -4.15 -1.94 -15.60
CA ILE A 470 -4.80 -0.92 -16.44
C ILE A 470 -6.31 -0.89 -16.21
N ARG A 471 -6.95 -2.07 -16.12
CA ARG A 471 -8.40 -2.22 -15.88
C ARG A 471 -8.78 -1.70 -14.50
N ASP A 472 -8.13 -2.22 -13.46
CA ASP A 472 -8.52 -2.01 -12.05
C ASP A 472 -8.26 -0.57 -11.60
N CYS A 473 -7.25 0.10 -12.17
CA CYS A 473 -6.95 1.51 -11.90
C CYS A 473 -7.57 2.48 -12.93
N ASN A 474 -8.45 2.01 -13.84
CA ASN A 474 -9.08 2.78 -14.92
C ASN A 474 -8.11 3.68 -15.74
N ILE A 475 -6.95 3.13 -16.13
CA ILE A 475 -5.87 3.93 -16.73
C ILE A 475 -6.05 4.05 -18.25
N VAL A 476 -6.30 5.28 -18.73
CA VAL A 476 -6.26 5.60 -20.16
C VAL A 476 -4.81 5.52 -20.67
N SER A 477 -4.53 4.46 -21.43
CA SER A 477 -3.18 4.12 -21.89
C SER A 477 -2.78 4.87 -23.18
N HIS A 478 -2.35 6.12 -23.07
CA HIS A 478 -1.66 6.79 -24.17
C HIS A 478 -0.29 6.11 -24.45
N GLY A 479 -0.06 5.70 -25.70
CA GLY A 479 1.18 5.04 -26.10
C GLY A 479 2.35 6.02 -26.15
N SER A 480 3.32 5.93 -25.24
CA SER A 480 4.53 6.74 -25.33
C SER A 480 5.54 6.11 -26.30
N GLU A 481 5.85 6.81 -27.38
CA GLU A 481 6.67 6.29 -28.50
C GLU A 481 8.09 5.85 -28.09
N ASN A 482 8.63 6.40 -26.99
CA ASN A 482 10.03 6.19 -26.56
C ASN A 482 10.21 5.22 -25.36
N ARG A 483 9.23 4.39 -24.98
CA ARG A 483 9.38 3.46 -23.82
C ARG A 483 9.14 1.99 -24.19
N LYS A 484 10.08 1.12 -23.76
CA LYS A 484 10.02 -0.32 -24.03
C LYS A 484 8.70 -0.96 -23.60
N THR A 485 8.03 -1.59 -24.55
CA THR A 485 6.76 -2.30 -24.36
C THR A 485 6.96 -3.62 -23.61
N SER A 486 5.87 -4.22 -23.11
CA SER A 486 5.94 -5.57 -22.51
C SER A 486 6.38 -6.65 -23.50
N ILE A 487 6.23 -6.42 -24.81
CA ILE A 487 6.68 -7.30 -25.89
C ILE A 487 8.20 -7.20 -26.03
N ASP A 488 8.78 -6.00 -25.99
CA ASP A 488 10.22 -5.78 -26.13
C ASP A 488 11.03 -6.49 -25.02
N TYR A 489 10.48 -6.59 -23.81
CA TYR A 489 11.09 -7.36 -22.71
C TYR A 489 11.04 -8.87 -22.96
N ARG A 490 10.00 -9.40 -23.61
CA ARG A 490 9.91 -10.80 -24.05
C ARG A 490 10.96 -11.08 -25.12
N ASP A 491 11.07 -10.18 -26.09
CA ASP A 491 11.91 -10.37 -27.27
C ASP A 491 13.39 -10.16 -26.94
N ASP A 492 13.73 -9.22 -26.05
CA ASP A 492 15.06 -9.14 -25.41
C ASP A 492 15.46 -10.47 -24.73
N LEU A 493 14.52 -11.16 -24.07
CA LEU A 493 14.78 -12.42 -23.37
C LEU A 493 14.88 -13.59 -24.34
N PHE A 494 13.99 -13.71 -25.34
CA PHE A 494 14.08 -14.74 -26.38
C PHE A 494 15.35 -14.62 -27.20
N ARG A 495 15.70 -13.41 -27.65
CA ARG A 495 16.97 -13.12 -28.32
C ARG A 495 18.16 -13.53 -27.46
N SER A 496 18.11 -13.27 -26.14
CA SER A 496 19.16 -13.72 -25.21
C SER A 496 19.27 -15.26 -25.10
N ILE A 497 18.15 -15.99 -25.23
CA ILE A 497 18.14 -17.48 -25.23
C ILE A 497 18.65 -18.04 -26.57
N GLU A 498 18.42 -17.35 -27.68
CA GLU A 498 18.93 -17.71 -29.01
C GLU A 498 20.44 -17.55 -29.16
N HIS A 499 21.05 -16.65 -28.38
CA HIS A 499 22.49 -16.48 -28.33
C HIS A 499 23.20 -17.48 -27.39
N LEU A 500 22.51 -18.52 -26.91
CA LEU A 500 23.16 -19.67 -26.29
C LEU A 500 23.99 -20.44 -27.34
N PRO A 501 25.13 -21.05 -26.96
CA PRO A 501 25.92 -21.86 -27.87
C PRO A 501 25.10 -23.04 -28.41
N LYS A 502 25.25 -23.36 -29.70
CA LYS A 502 24.39 -24.36 -30.36
C LYS A 502 24.71 -25.80 -29.94
N GLU A 503 25.95 -26.10 -29.56
CA GLU A 503 26.38 -27.41 -29.06
C GLU A 503 27.23 -27.27 -27.80
N LYS A 504 27.13 -28.25 -26.89
CA LYS A 504 28.08 -28.49 -25.80
C LYS A 504 28.62 -29.89 -26.07
N ILE A 505 29.81 -29.95 -26.70
CA ILE A 505 30.67 -31.12 -26.96
C ILE A 505 29.94 -32.33 -27.58
N LYS A 506 30.22 -32.63 -28.85
CA LYS A 506 30.07 -34.01 -29.35
C LYS A 506 31.25 -34.80 -28.83
N CYS A 507 31.00 -35.87 -28.07
CA CYS A 507 32.01 -36.90 -27.85
C CYS A 507 32.24 -37.58 -29.21
N THR A 508 33.46 -37.45 -29.75
CA THR A 508 33.91 -38.29 -30.86
C THR A 508 34.13 -39.70 -30.33
N SER A 509 33.63 -40.69 -31.08
CA SER A 509 33.86 -42.12 -30.86
C SER A 509 35.32 -42.51 -31.07
#